data_AF-A0A7J5AT26-F1
#
_entry.id   AF-A0A7J5AT26-F1
#
_cell.length_a   1.000
_cell.length_b   1.000
_cell.length_c   1.000
_cell.angle_alpha   90.00
_cell.angle_beta   90.00
_cell.angle_gamma   90.00
#
_symmetry.space_group_name_H-M   'P 1'
#
loop_
_entity.id
_entity.type
_entity.pdbx_description
1 polymer ?
#
loop_
_entity_poly.entity_id
_entity_poly.type
_entity_poly.pdbx_seq_one_letter_code
_entity_poly.pdbx_strand_id
1 'polypeptide(L)'
;MSKKFEIKDFNNDSLIIFYYNGNDSEKIPKIKRHIYNLINYILQIIAMNYEKEGIDDICEYAETLDEELGFIFHQETINAISKPYHFPLFVREKIYLLRETISPMINNTLGNKMKRNDPDWVKVSQIAQEILKDIGKEQITPREFLKTENLSMDWI
;
A
#
# COMPACT_ATOMS: atom_id res chain seq x y z
N MET A 1 -12.16 -24.59 14.19
CA MET A 1 -11.54 -23.65 15.15
C MET A 1 -10.90 -22.54 14.34
N SER A 2 -11.29 -21.29 14.58
CA SER A 2 -10.69 -20.13 13.90
C SER A 2 -9.24 -19.97 14.34
N LYS A 3 -8.36 -19.66 13.39
CA LYS A 3 -6.93 -19.38 13.60
C LYS A 3 -6.67 -17.90 13.39
N LYS A 4 -5.47 -17.43 13.79
CA LYS A 4 -5.07 -16.03 13.64
C LYS A 4 -3.68 -15.89 13.02
N PHE A 5 -3.51 -14.88 12.18
CA PHE A 5 -2.22 -14.37 11.70
C PHE A 5 -2.10 -12.92 12.17
N GLU A 6 -1.01 -12.59 12.87
CA GLU A 6 -0.80 -11.29 13.50
C GLU A 6 0.43 -10.61 12.92
N ILE A 7 0.31 -9.32 12.63
CA ILE A 7 1.45 -8.45 12.39
C ILE A 7 1.60 -7.60 13.65
N LYS A 8 2.76 -7.67 14.30
CA LYS A 8 3.02 -7.00 15.58
C LYS A 8 3.99 -5.87 15.37
N ASP A 9 3.68 -4.70 15.91
CA ASP A 9 4.66 -3.63 16.07
C ASP A 9 5.48 -3.91 17.35
N PHE A 10 6.75 -3.55 17.40
CA PHE A 10 7.57 -3.71 18.61
C PHE A 10 7.18 -2.71 19.72
N ASN A 11 6.49 -1.63 19.36
CA ASN A 11 6.10 -0.55 20.28
C ASN A 11 4.60 -0.55 20.66
N ASN A 12 3.80 -1.40 20.02
CA ASN A 12 2.36 -1.53 20.25
C ASN A 12 2.01 -3.03 20.37
N ASP A 13 0.78 -3.37 20.74
CA ASP A 13 0.30 -4.75 20.61
C ASP A 13 0.28 -5.21 19.13
N SER A 14 -0.69 -6.01 18.70
CA SER A 14 -0.81 -6.37 17.28
C SER A 14 -1.29 -5.16 16.47
N LEU A 15 -0.59 -4.84 15.38
CA LEU A 15 -0.99 -3.81 14.40
C LEU A 15 -2.28 -4.21 13.69
N ILE A 16 -2.34 -5.48 13.26
CA ILE A 16 -3.52 -6.07 12.63
C ILE A 16 -3.56 -7.58 12.92
N ILE A 17 -4.77 -8.10 13.10
CA ILE A 17 -5.03 -9.53 13.32
C ILE A 17 -5.99 -10.01 12.24
N PHE A 18 -5.55 -10.98 11.44
CA PHE A 18 -6.38 -11.67 10.47
C PHE A 18 -6.87 -12.98 11.08
N TYR A 19 -8.18 -13.12 11.25
CA TYR A 19 -8.81 -14.36 11.69
C TYR A 19 -9.25 -15.17 10.48
N TYR A 20 -8.82 -16.43 10.37
CA TYR A 20 -9.13 -17.27 9.21
C TYR A 20 -9.47 -18.70 9.62
N ASN A 21 -10.28 -19.36 8.78
CA ASN A 21 -10.53 -20.80 8.89
C ASN A 21 -9.74 -21.57 7.82
N GLY A 22 -8.93 -22.55 8.23
CA GLY A 22 -8.23 -23.43 7.31
C GLY A 22 -6.79 -23.77 7.72
N ASN A 23 -5.99 -24.19 6.75
CA ASN A 23 -4.58 -24.53 6.95
C ASN A 23 -3.68 -23.31 6.68
N ASP A 24 -2.72 -23.10 7.60
CA ASP A 24 -1.71 -22.04 7.57
C ASP A 24 -0.91 -22.04 6.26
N SER A 25 -0.56 -23.22 5.74
CA SER A 25 0.21 -23.34 4.49
C SER A 25 -0.55 -22.85 3.26
N GLU A 26 -1.87 -22.68 3.35
CA GLU A 26 -2.72 -22.16 2.28
C GLU A 26 -3.12 -20.70 2.55
N LYS A 27 -3.54 -20.40 3.79
CA LYS A 27 -4.15 -19.10 4.13
C LYS A 27 -3.12 -18.00 4.39
N ILE A 28 -2.01 -18.28 5.07
CA ILE A 28 -0.98 -17.26 5.33
C ILE A 28 -0.38 -16.72 4.01
N PRO A 29 -0.05 -17.56 3.00
CA PRO A 29 0.38 -17.05 1.69
C PRO A 29 -0.65 -16.14 1.02
N LYS A 30 -1.95 -16.47 1.11
CA LYS A 30 -3.04 -15.63 0.58
C LYS A 30 -3.13 -14.28 1.29
N ILE A 31 -3.02 -14.25 2.62
CA ILE A 31 -2.99 -13.00 3.41
C ILE A 31 -1.79 -12.15 2.99
N LYS A 32 -0.60 -12.75 2.88
CA LYS A 32 0.60 -12.04 2.42
C LYS A 32 0.48 -11.54 0.98
N ARG A 33 -0.19 -12.29 0.10
CA ARG A 33 -0.50 -11.84 -1.28
C ARG A 33 -1.44 -10.64 -1.28
N HIS A 34 -2.49 -10.68 -0.46
CA HIS A 34 -3.41 -9.55 -0.33
C HIS A 34 -2.66 -8.29 0.13
N ILE A 35 -1.86 -8.38 1.19
CA ILE A 35 -1.04 -7.26 1.68
C ILE A 35 -0.10 -6.73 0.59
N TYR A 36 0.56 -7.64 -0.15
CA TYR A 36 1.42 -7.25 -1.27
C TYR A 36 0.67 -6.52 -2.38
N ASN A 37 -0.50 -7.02 -2.76
CA ASN A 37 -1.33 -6.40 -3.78
C ASN A 37 -1.87 -5.05 -3.32
N LEU A 38 -2.23 -4.91 -2.04
CA LEU A 38 -2.65 -3.65 -1.44
C LEU A 38 -1.50 -2.63 -1.46
N ILE A 39 -0.29 -3.02 -1.08
CA ILE A 39 0.90 -2.15 -1.18
C ILE A 39 1.11 -1.68 -2.63
N ASN A 40 1.01 -2.60 -3.60
CA ASN A 40 1.13 -2.23 -5.01
C ASN A 40 0.03 -1.25 -5.41
N TYR A 41 -1.22 -1.50 -5.04
CA TYR A 41 -2.36 -0.61 -5.31
C TYR A 41 -2.13 0.80 -4.76
N ILE A 42 -1.72 0.91 -3.50
CA ILE A 42 -1.42 2.21 -2.88
C ILE A 42 -0.24 2.90 -3.58
N LEU A 43 0.81 2.17 -3.96
CA LEU A 43 1.91 2.72 -4.74
C LEU A 43 1.46 3.21 -6.11
N GLN A 44 0.54 2.50 -6.79
CA GLN A 44 -0.03 2.94 -8.06
C GLN A 44 -0.80 4.24 -7.86
N ILE A 45 -1.66 4.32 -6.83
CA ILE A 45 -2.37 5.56 -6.48
C ILE A 45 -1.36 6.69 -6.35
N ILE A 46 -0.35 6.55 -5.48
CA ILE A 46 0.62 7.61 -5.20
C ILE A 46 1.44 7.99 -6.45
N ALA A 47 1.82 7.00 -7.26
CA ALA A 47 2.61 7.19 -8.47
C ALA A 47 1.85 7.93 -9.57
N MET A 48 0.52 8.06 -9.49
CA MET A 48 -0.27 8.71 -10.52
C MET A 48 0.01 10.20 -10.69
N ASN A 49 -0.12 10.64 -11.94
CA ASN A 49 -0.27 12.03 -12.33
C ASN A 49 -1.75 12.29 -12.62
N TYR A 50 -2.52 12.80 -11.64
CA TYR A 50 -4.00 12.92 -11.68
C TYR A 50 -4.56 13.90 -12.73
N GLU A 51 -3.80 14.30 -13.73
CA GLU A 51 -4.21 15.27 -14.75
C GLU A 51 -5.43 14.84 -15.57
N LYS A 52 -5.70 13.53 -15.61
CA LYS A 52 -6.74 12.91 -16.46
C LYS A 52 -7.84 12.20 -15.67
N GLU A 53 -7.77 12.20 -14.33
CA GLU A 53 -8.76 11.52 -13.48
C GLU A 53 -9.95 12.42 -13.15
N GLY A 54 -11.12 11.81 -12.94
CA GLY A 54 -12.30 12.52 -12.45
C GLY A 54 -12.13 12.94 -10.98
N ILE A 55 -12.88 13.96 -10.56
CA ILE A 55 -12.85 14.42 -9.16
C ILE A 55 -13.29 13.31 -8.20
N ASP A 56 -14.33 12.56 -8.56
CA ASP A 56 -14.84 11.44 -7.74
C ASP A 56 -13.77 10.37 -7.53
N ASP A 57 -12.98 10.06 -8.56
CA ASP A 57 -11.88 9.09 -8.49
C ASP A 57 -10.77 9.57 -7.56
N ILE A 58 -10.40 10.85 -7.65
CA ILE A 58 -9.40 11.46 -6.78
C ILE A 58 -9.86 11.41 -5.31
N CYS A 59 -11.15 11.63 -5.06
CA CYS A 59 -11.73 11.50 -3.71
C CYS A 59 -11.67 10.06 -3.19
N GLU A 60 -12.04 9.06 -4.01
CA GLU A 60 -11.97 7.64 -3.63
C GLU A 60 -10.52 7.20 -3.32
N TYR A 61 -9.56 7.60 -4.15
CA TYR A 61 -8.15 7.32 -3.92
C TYR A 61 -7.62 8.00 -2.66
N ALA A 62 -8.05 9.22 -2.40
CA ALA A 62 -7.71 9.94 -1.18
C ALA A 62 -8.20 9.21 0.06
N GLU A 63 -9.46 8.77 0.09
CA GLU A 63 -10.05 8.01 1.19
C GLU A 63 -9.29 6.69 1.41
N THR A 64 -8.98 5.97 0.34
CA THR A 64 -8.20 4.72 0.41
C THR A 64 -6.82 4.95 1.02
N LEU A 65 -6.14 6.06 0.67
CA LEU A 65 -4.86 6.41 1.27
C LEU A 65 -5.01 6.74 2.77
N ASP A 66 -6.07 7.42 3.18
CA ASP A 66 -6.28 7.75 4.60
C ASP A 66 -6.44 6.49 5.46
N GLU A 67 -7.18 5.50 4.94
CA GLU A 67 -7.46 4.25 5.64
C GLU A 67 -6.24 3.33 5.72
N GLU A 68 -5.56 3.12 4.59
CA GLU A 68 -4.62 2.00 4.46
C GLU A 68 -3.16 2.39 4.66
N LEU A 69 -2.82 3.65 4.49
CA LEU A 69 -1.42 4.06 4.36
C LEU A 69 -0.61 3.87 5.64
N GLY A 70 -1.22 4.11 6.80
CA GLY A 70 -0.59 3.85 8.10
C GLY A 70 -0.24 2.37 8.28
N PHE A 71 -1.12 1.48 7.84
CA PHE A 71 -0.91 0.03 7.89
C PHE A 71 0.16 -0.42 6.89
N ILE A 72 0.05 -0.03 5.61
CA ILE A 72 0.89 -0.55 4.53
C ILE A 72 2.33 -0.06 4.60
N PHE A 73 2.59 1.13 5.15
CA PHE A 73 3.95 1.64 5.36
C PHE A 73 4.56 1.29 6.72
N HIS A 74 3.84 0.54 7.55
CA HIS A 74 4.41 0.04 8.78
C HIS A 74 5.55 -0.96 8.49
N GLN A 75 6.68 -0.80 9.18
CA GLN A 75 7.88 -1.63 8.95
C GLN A 75 7.57 -3.13 9.05
N GLU A 76 6.74 -3.50 10.02
CA GLU A 76 6.35 -4.90 10.25
C GLU A 76 5.44 -5.46 9.17
N THR A 77 4.59 -4.63 8.57
CA THR A 77 3.81 -5.01 7.38
C THR A 77 4.73 -5.29 6.19
N ILE A 78 5.70 -4.41 5.95
CA ILE A 78 6.71 -4.59 4.90
C ILE A 78 7.58 -5.83 5.17
N ASN A 79 8.01 -6.05 6.41
CA ASN A 79 8.78 -7.23 6.81
C ASN A 79 7.99 -8.53 6.56
N ALA A 80 6.70 -8.53 6.86
CA ALA A 80 5.82 -9.70 6.69
C ALA A 80 5.77 -10.20 5.23
N ILE A 81 5.85 -9.28 4.26
CA ILE A 81 5.81 -9.57 2.81
C ILE A 81 7.19 -9.58 2.13
N SER A 82 8.23 -9.01 2.74
CA SER A 82 9.54 -8.80 2.10
C SER A 82 10.21 -10.10 1.64
N LYS A 83 10.18 -11.15 2.47
CA LYS A 83 10.83 -12.43 2.16
C LYS A 83 10.18 -13.17 0.97
N PRO A 84 8.86 -13.42 0.93
CA PRO A 84 8.24 -14.13 -0.18
C PRO A 84 8.22 -13.34 -1.50
N TYR A 85 8.19 -12.01 -1.45
CA TYR A 85 8.14 -11.14 -2.64
C TYR A 85 9.47 -10.49 -2.98
N HIS A 86 10.56 -10.95 -2.34
CA HIS A 86 11.94 -10.55 -2.63
C HIS A 86 12.18 -9.03 -2.60
N PHE A 87 11.61 -8.31 -1.64
CA PHE A 87 11.85 -6.87 -1.52
C PHE A 87 13.31 -6.62 -1.16
N PRO A 88 14.11 -6.03 -2.07
CA PRO A 88 15.49 -5.66 -1.76
C PRO A 88 15.53 -4.67 -0.59
N LEU A 89 16.65 -4.61 0.13
CA LEU A 89 16.80 -3.68 1.26
C LEU A 89 16.55 -2.23 0.84
N PHE A 90 17.11 -1.82 -0.31
CA PHE A 90 16.95 -0.46 -0.83
C PHE A 90 15.48 -0.12 -1.16
N VAL A 91 14.65 -1.10 -1.55
CA VAL A 91 13.21 -0.87 -1.77
C VAL A 91 12.51 -0.57 -0.44
N ARG A 92 12.88 -1.28 0.63
CA ARG A 92 12.32 -1.02 1.97
C ARG A 92 12.71 0.37 2.48
N GLU A 93 13.94 0.79 2.23
CA GLU A 93 14.42 2.14 2.54
C GLU A 93 13.65 3.22 1.76
N LYS A 94 13.38 2.98 0.46
CA LYS A 94 12.54 3.89 -0.34
C LYS A 94 11.10 3.95 0.16
N ILE A 95 10.52 2.82 0.58
CA ILE A 95 9.18 2.78 1.19
C ILE A 95 9.16 3.56 2.50
N TYR A 96 10.20 3.42 3.32
CA TYR A 96 10.35 4.21 4.55
C TYR A 96 10.45 5.71 4.25
N LEU A 97 11.26 6.11 3.26
CA LEU A 97 11.37 7.50 2.82
C LEU A 97 10.03 8.04 2.29
N LEU A 98 9.29 7.23 1.53
CA LEU A 98 7.97 7.57 1.02
C LEU A 98 7.00 7.85 2.17
N ARG A 99 6.98 6.99 3.19
CA ARG A 99 6.19 7.17 4.42
C ARG A 99 6.48 8.51 5.09
N GLU A 100 7.75 8.79 5.40
CA GLU A 100 8.15 10.02 6.08
C GLU A 100 7.77 11.27 5.28
N THR A 101 7.83 11.18 3.94
CA THR A 101 7.47 12.30 3.06
C THR A 101 5.96 12.52 2.99
N ILE A 102 5.16 11.45 2.93
CA ILE A 102 3.71 11.53 2.75
C ILE A 102 2.94 11.71 4.08
N SER A 103 3.47 11.26 5.22
CA SER A 103 2.84 11.43 6.55
C SER A 103 2.39 12.88 6.86
N PRO A 104 3.23 13.94 6.71
CA PRO A 104 2.78 15.31 6.92
C PRO A 104 1.72 15.76 5.89
N MET A 105 1.74 15.16 4.70
CA MET A 105 0.74 15.37 3.66
C MET A 105 -0.56 14.63 3.94
N ILE A 106 -0.68 13.74 4.93
CA ILE A 106 -1.94 13.04 5.25
C ILE A 106 -2.69 13.70 6.41
N ASN A 107 -1.98 14.37 7.32
CA ASN A 107 -2.60 15.03 8.48
C ASN A 107 -3.37 16.34 8.21
N ASN A 108 -3.14 17.01 7.07
CA ASN A 108 -3.98 18.14 6.65
C ASN A 108 -5.25 17.61 5.93
N THR A 109 -6.08 18.35 5.21
CA THR A 109 -7.27 17.76 4.50
C THR A 109 -6.98 17.25 3.07
N LEU A 110 -7.23 15.96 2.77
CA LEU A 110 -6.96 15.25 1.48
C LEU A 110 -7.50 15.94 0.23
N GLY A 111 -8.72 16.50 0.27
CA GLY A 111 -9.32 17.24 -0.86
C GLY A 111 -8.53 18.48 -1.30
N ASN A 112 -7.57 18.96 -0.50
CA ASN A 112 -6.69 20.09 -0.82
C ASN A 112 -5.24 19.69 -1.16
N LYS A 113 -4.91 18.39 -1.22
CA LYS A 113 -3.51 17.90 -1.22
C LYS A 113 -3.06 17.13 -2.44
N MET A 114 -3.98 16.50 -3.17
CA MET A 114 -3.66 15.80 -4.43
C MET A 114 -3.83 16.78 -5.58
N LYS A 115 -3.12 17.91 -5.49
CA LYS A 115 -3.22 18.99 -6.47
C LYS A 115 -2.28 18.71 -7.63
N ARG A 116 -2.79 18.91 -8.84
CA ARG A 116 -1.98 18.93 -10.05
C ARG A 116 -0.84 19.94 -9.87
N ASN A 117 0.39 19.53 -10.17
CA ASN A 117 1.61 20.33 -10.05
C ASN A 117 1.99 20.76 -8.61
N ASP A 118 1.47 20.08 -7.59
CA ASP A 118 2.00 20.23 -6.23
C ASP A 118 3.43 19.65 -6.17
N PRO A 119 4.46 20.46 -5.85
CA PRO A 119 5.85 19.99 -5.86
C PRO A 119 6.13 18.84 -4.89
N ASP A 120 5.45 18.82 -3.75
CA ASP A 120 5.61 17.75 -2.75
C ASP A 120 4.95 16.46 -3.27
N TRP A 121 3.78 16.58 -3.90
CA TRP A 121 3.13 15.44 -4.55
C TRP A 121 3.98 14.86 -5.69
N VAL A 122 4.58 15.71 -6.53
CA VAL A 122 5.46 15.28 -7.62
C VAL A 122 6.65 14.48 -7.07
N LYS A 123 7.26 14.93 -5.96
CA LYS A 123 8.36 14.22 -5.32
C LYS A 123 7.92 12.85 -4.79
N VAL A 124 6.78 12.79 -4.09
CA VAL A 124 6.22 11.54 -3.56
C VAL A 124 5.86 10.57 -4.69
N SER A 125 5.27 11.08 -5.77
CA SER A 125 4.94 10.31 -6.97
C SER A 125 6.18 9.68 -7.61
N GLN A 126 7.27 10.43 -7.74
CA GLN A 126 8.55 9.93 -8.27
C GLN A 126 9.12 8.79 -7.41
N ILE A 127 9.10 8.92 -6.08
CA ILE A 127 9.56 7.86 -5.17
C ILE A 127 8.72 6.60 -5.36
N ALA A 128 7.39 6.72 -5.45
CA ALA A 128 6.49 5.59 -5.69
C ALA A 128 6.74 4.92 -7.05
N GLN A 129 6.97 5.71 -8.11
CA GLN A 129 7.32 5.20 -9.44
C GLN A 129 8.63 4.40 -9.43
N GLU A 130 9.64 4.90 -8.72
CA GLU A 130 10.89 4.18 -8.56
C GLU A 130 10.70 2.86 -7.81
N ILE A 131 9.93 2.86 -6.72
CA ILE A 131 9.62 1.64 -5.96
C ILE A 131 8.94 0.61 -6.87
N LEU A 132 7.91 1.01 -7.62
CA LEU A 132 7.20 0.13 -8.55
C LEU A 132 8.15 -0.48 -9.59
N LYS A 133 9.01 0.32 -10.19
CA LYS A 133 10.03 -0.14 -11.13
C LYS A 133 10.99 -1.14 -10.47
N ASP A 134 11.46 -0.85 -9.26
CA ASP A 134 12.42 -1.67 -8.53
C ASP A 134 11.85 -3.04 -8.10
N ILE A 135 10.53 -3.13 -7.91
CA ILE A 135 9.82 -4.40 -7.67
C ILE A 135 9.29 -5.06 -8.96
N GLY A 136 9.68 -4.54 -10.14
CA GLY A 136 9.33 -5.10 -11.44
C GLY A 136 7.86 -4.93 -11.82
N LYS A 137 7.20 -3.86 -11.35
CA LYS A 137 5.81 -3.54 -11.66
C LYS A 137 5.74 -2.42 -12.69
N GLU A 138 4.86 -2.63 -13.67
CA GLU A 138 4.48 -1.58 -14.61
C GLU A 138 3.57 -0.57 -13.91
N GLN A 139 3.72 0.70 -14.26
CA GLN A 139 2.84 1.75 -13.80
C GLN A 139 1.54 1.69 -14.62
N ILE A 140 0.44 1.47 -13.93
CA ILE A 140 -0.91 1.44 -14.50
C ILE A 140 -1.84 2.26 -13.63
N THR A 141 -3.02 2.60 -14.13
CA THR A 141 -4.01 3.28 -13.29
C THR A 141 -4.51 2.35 -12.18
N PRO A 142 -4.89 2.86 -10.99
CA PRO A 142 -5.52 2.08 -9.93
C PRO A 142 -6.75 1.31 -10.42
N ARG A 143 -7.56 1.90 -11.31
CA ARG A 143 -8.68 1.22 -11.97
C ARG A 143 -8.24 0.03 -12.84
N GLU A 144 -7.16 0.15 -13.60
CA GLU A 144 -6.61 -0.98 -14.36
C GLU A 144 -6.04 -2.07 -13.44
N PHE A 145 -5.44 -1.66 -12.32
CA PHE A 145 -4.97 -2.58 -11.30
C PHE A 145 -6.12 -3.41 -10.73
N LEU A 146 -7.22 -2.77 -10.32
CA LEU A 146 -8.41 -3.46 -9.77
C LEU A 146 -9.08 -4.43 -10.75
N LYS A 147 -8.89 -4.25 -12.06
CA LYS A 147 -9.40 -5.19 -13.09
C LYS A 147 -8.57 -6.46 -13.18
N THR A 148 -7.31 -6.41 -12.81
CA THR A 148 -6.34 -7.48 -13.03
C THR A 148 -5.91 -8.18 -11.74
N GLU A 149 -5.99 -7.48 -10.61
CA GLU A 149 -5.58 -7.96 -9.30
C GLU A 149 -6.76 -7.98 -8.34
N ASN A 150 -6.87 -9.05 -7.55
CA ASN A 150 -7.92 -9.18 -6.55
C ASN A 150 -7.44 -8.57 -5.21
N LEU A 151 -8.11 -7.52 -4.76
CA LEU A 151 -7.94 -6.95 -3.40
C LEU A 151 -8.93 -7.54 -2.39
N SER A 152 -9.90 -8.35 -2.81
CA SER A 152 -10.88 -8.96 -1.90
C SER A 152 -10.24 -9.99 -0.96
N MET A 153 -10.75 -9.99 0.27
CA MET A 153 -10.49 -10.99 1.31
C MET A 153 -11.66 -11.96 1.53
N ASP A 154 -12.59 -12.13 0.59
CA ASP A 154 -13.77 -13.02 0.70
C ASP A 154 -13.44 -14.50 0.96
N TRP A 155 -12.16 -14.84 0.99
CA TRP A 155 -11.61 -16.17 1.24
C TRP A 155 -11.05 -16.37 2.66
N ILE A 156 -11.08 -15.35 3.53
CA ILE A 156 -10.65 -15.41 4.94
C ILE A 156 -11.79 -15.93 5.83
#